data_AF-A0A2N3B0T2-F1
#
_entry.id   AF-A0A2N3B0T2-F1
#
_cell.length_a   1.000
_cell.length_b   1.000
_cell.length_c   1.000
_cell.angle_alpha   90.00
_cell.angle_beta   90.00
_cell.angle_gamma   90.00
#
_symmetry.space_group_name_H-M   'P 1'
#
loop_
_entity.id
_entity.type
_entity.pdbx_description
1 polymer ?
#
loop_
_entity_poly.entity_id
_entity_poly.type
_entity_poly.pdbx_seq_one_letter_code
_entity_poly.pdbx_strand_id
1 'polypeptide(L)'
;MRIKMGTVVPKMGTFVHLIDKPIDYRKAMAMALHEELGSTSRAIKMAMRWTGASERTVKYWLAGERGPSGDHLIELARHSDAVLFMLLALAGRQVVEDEGD
;
A
#
# COMPACT_ATOMS: atom_id res chain seq x y z
N MET A 1 53.27 -8.47 22.79
CA MET A 1 53.54 -7.93 21.44
C MET A 1 52.40 -8.32 20.50
N ARG A 2 51.97 -7.37 19.66
CA ARG A 2 50.90 -7.39 18.64
C ARG A 2 49.44 -7.24 19.12
N ILE A 3 49.06 -5.97 19.22
CA ILE A 3 47.70 -5.48 19.02
C ILE A 3 47.38 -5.61 17.52
N LYS A 4 46.20 -6.14 17.17
CA LYS A 4 45.63 -5.99 15.82
C LYS A 4 44.28 -5.29 15.93
N MET A 5 44.24 -4.10 15.35
CA MET A 5 43.06 -3.32 15.01
C MET A 5 42.49 -3.83 13.68
N GLY A 6 41.17 -3.86 13.55
CA GLY A 6 40.43 -4.04 12.31
C GLY A 6 38.95 -4.21 12.65
N THR A 7 37.98 -3.46 12.18
CA THR A 7 37.90 -2.42 11.14
C THR A 7 36.83 -1.45 11.61
N VAL A 8 37.10 -0.15 11.56
CA VAL A 8 36.11 0.89 11.84
C VAL A 8 35.04 0.84 10.75
N VAL A 9 33.79 0.59 11.13
CA VAL A 9 32.60 0.80 10.27
C VAL A 9 31.84 2.03 10.78
N PRO A 10 31.28 2.86 9.88
CA PRO A 10 30.91 4.23 10.20
C PRO A 10 29.77 4.37 11.22
N LYS A 11 29.93 5.38 12.08
CA LYS A 11 28.87 6.10 12.79
C LYS A 11 27.89 6.64 11.74
N MET A 12 26.60 6.30 11.86
CA MET A 12 25.46 6.76 11.05
C MET A 12 25.16 5.95 9.78
N GLY A 13 23.99 5.29 9.80
CA GLY A 13 23.28 4.73 8.66
C GLY A 13 21.86 4.43 9.15
N THR A 14 20.88 5.30 8.92
CA THR A 14 20.31 5.60 7.61
C THR A 14 19.80 7.03 7.66
N PHE A 15 20.23 7.88 6.72
CA PHE A 15 19.47 9.10 6.45
C PHE A 15 18.11 8.64 5.92
N VAL A 16 17.10 8.61 6.80
CA VAL A 16 15.71 8.48 6.39
C VAL A 16 15.40 9.77 5.67
N HIS A 17 15.35 9.71 4.34
CA HIS A 17 14.89 10.82 3.51
C HIS A 17 13.49 11.22 3.97
N LEU A 18 13.42 12.30 4.74
CA LEU A 18 12.19 12.98 5.18
C LEU A 18 11.73 13.97 4.09
N ILE A 19 11.62 13.48 2.85
CA ILE A 19 11.00 14.22 1.76
C ILE A 19 10.12 13.23 1.00
N ASP A 20 8.80 13.40 1.10
CA ASP A 20 7.77 12.88 0.20
C ASP A 20 8.00 11.48 -0.37
N LYS A 21 7.88 10.45 0.46
CA LYS A 21 7.69 9.10 -0.09
C LYS A 21 6.33 9.13 -0.80
N PRO A 22 6.24 8.87 -2.13
CA PRO A 22 4.94 8.59 -2.74
C PRO A 22 4.30 7.50 -1.88
N ILE A 23 3.03 7.71 -1.47
CA ILE A 23 2.35 6.83 -0.52
C ILE A 23 2.65 5.39 -0.95
N ASP A 24 3.33 4.62 -0.08
CA ASP A 24 3.77 3.25 -0.41
C ASP A 24 2.53 2.50 -0.91
N TYR A 25 2.53 2.06 -2.18
CA TYR A 25 1.37 1.48 -2.85
C TYR A 25 0.62 0.48 -1.97
N ARG A 26 1.38 -0.32 -1.21
CA ARG A 26 0.83 -1.32 -0.29
C ARG A 26 0.01 -0.71 0.83
N LYS A 27 0.52 0.37 1.46
CA LYS A 27 -0.17 1.11 2.51
C LYS A 27 -1.37 1.87 1.96
N ALA A 28 -1.22 2.47 0.77
CA ALA A 28 -2.31 3.16 0.09
C ALA A 28 -3.49 2.21 -0.17
N MET A 29 -3.21 1.03 -0.74
CA MET A 29 -4.24 0.02 -0.99
C MET A 29 -4.83 -0.54 0.29
N ALA A 30 -4.02 -0.74 1.35
CA ALA A 30 -4.53 -1.14 2.66
C ALA A 30 -5.52 -0.11 3.21
N MET A 31 -5.20 1.18 3.11
CA MET A 31 -6.08 2.26 3.54
C MET A 31 -7.38 2.26 2.74
N ALA A 32 -7.31 2.21 1.41
CA ALA A 32 -8.50 2.18 0.56
C ALA A 32 -9.40 0.97 0.82
N LEU A 33 -8.81 -0.22 1.03
CA LEU A 33 -9.57 -1.41 1.38
C LEU A 33 -10.23 -1.31 2.76
N HIS A 34 -9.56 -0.67 3.73
CA HIS A 34 -10.16 -0.43 5.04
C HIS A 34 -11.28 0.61 4.99
N GLU A 35 -11.16 1.62 4.15
CA GLU A 35 -12.20 2.63 3.94
C GLU A 35 -13.45 2.02 3.30
N GLU A 36 -13.28 1.21 2.26
CA GLU A 36 -14.39 0.56 1.56
C GLU A 36 -15.05 -0.56 2.37
N LEU A 37 -14.24 -1.48 2.91
CA LEU A 37 -14.73 -2.76 3.44
C LEU A 37 -14.69 -2.85 4.96
N GLY A 38 -13.98 -1.94 5.62
CA GLY A 38 -13.68 -2.00 7.05
C GLY A 38 -12.59 -3.03 7.40
N SER A 39 -12.48 -3.36 8.68
CA SER A 39 -11.46 -4.27 9.23
C SER A 39 -12.03 -5.63 9.66
N THR A 40 -13.21 -6.02 9.15
CA THR A 40 -13.93 -7.20 9.61
C THR A 40 -13.63 -8.46 8.79
N SER A 41 -13.97 -9.64 9.33
CA SER A 41 -13.92 -10.90 8.55
C SER A 41 -14.79 -10.88 7.29
N ARG A 42 -15.83 -10.01 7.26
CA ARG A 42 -16.66 -9.79 6.09
C ARG A 42 -15.88 -9.09 4.97
N ALA A 43 -15.04 -8.10 5.30
CA ALA A 43 -14.16 -7.41 4.37
C ALA A 43 -13.28 -8.40 3.60
N ILE A 44 -12.65 -9.31 4.35
CA ILE A 44 -11.78 -10.35 3.78
C ILE A 44 -12.55 -11.22 2.80
N LYS A 45 -13.73 -11.72 3.19
CA LYS A 45 -14.56 -12.57 2.32
C LYS A 45 -15.04 -11.83 1.07
N MET A 46 -15.36 -10.55 1.17
CA MET A 46 -15.78 -9.73 0.03
C MET A 46 -14.63 -9.51 -0.96
N ALA A 47 -13.45 -9.12 -0.47
CA ALA A 47 -12.27 -8.96 -1.32
C ALA A 47 -11.86 -10.29 -2.00
N MET A 48 -11.95 -11.42 -1.29
CA MET A 48 -11.76 -12.74 -1.90
C MET A 48 -12.79 -13.02 -3.00
N ARG A 49 -14.07 -12.69 -2.76
CA ARG A 49 -15.15 -12.90 -3.73
C ARG A 49 -14.96 -12.05 -5.00
N TRP A 50 -14.47 -10.83 -4.87
CA TRP A 50 -14.21 -9.95 -6.01
C TRP A 50 -12.99 -10.38 -6.82
N THR A 51 -11.92 -10.79 -6.14
CA THR A 51 -10.61 -10.96 -6.78
C THR A 51 -10.24 -12.42 -7.06
N GLY A 52 -10.93 -13.38 -6.44
CA GLY A 52 -10.52 -14.80 -6.44
C GLY A 52 -9.27 -15.10 -5.62
N ALA A 53 -8.69 -14.12 -4.93
CA ALA A 53 -7.48 -14.29 -4.14
C ALA A 53 -7.72 -15.15 -2.89
N SER A 54 -6.65 -15.79 -2.41
CA SER A 54 -6.70 -16.54 -1.16
C SER A 54 -6.83 -15.61 0.06
N GLU A 55 -7.43 -16.11 1.13
CA GLU A 55 -7.61 -15.36 2.38
C GLU A 55 -6.29 -14.78 2.90
N ARG A 56 -5.20 -15.56 2.84
CA ARG A 56 -3.86 -15.12 3.24
C ARG A 56 -3.40 -13.91 2.43
N THR A 57 -3.65 -13.92 1.12
CA THR A 57 -3.24 -12.85 0.22
C THR A 57 -3.98 -11.55 0.55
N VAL A 58 -5.30 -11.64 0.75
CA VAL A 58 -6.12 -10.49 1.16
C VAL A 58 -5.68 -9.95 2.52
N LYS A 59 -5.35 -10.81 3.49
CA LYS A 59 -4.81 -10.37 4.79
C LYS A 59 -3.49 -9.61 4.64
N TYR A 60 -2.62 -10.03 3.71
CA TYR A 60 -1.38 -9.27 3.43
C TYR A 60 -1.64 -7.89 2.81
N TRP A 61 -2.70 -7.75 2.01
CA TRP A 61 -3.10 -6.45 1.47
C TRP A 61 -3.64 -5.54 2.55
N LEU A 62 -4.53 -6.03 3.41
CA LEU A 62 -5.08 -5.27 4.52
C LEU A 62 -4.00 -4.88 5.55
N ALA A 63 -3.00 -5.73 5.76
CA ALA A 63 -1.84 -5.40 6.61
C ALA A 63 -0.85 -4.41 5.95
N GLY A 64 -1.00 -4.12 4.66
CA GLY A 64 -0.05 -3.30 3.89
C GLY A 64 1.34 -3.94 3.72
N GLU A 65 1.47 -5.26 3.96
CA GLU A 65 2.73 -5.99 3.78
C GLU A 65 3.04 -6.23 2.31
N ARG A 66 1.99 -6.51 1.53
CA ARG A 66 2.03 -6.74 0.08
C ARG A 66 0.92 -5.96 -0.59
N GLY A 67 1.10 -5.62 -1.85
CA GLY A 67 0.06 -5.00 -2.67
C GLY A 67 -0.67 -6.05 -3.49
N PRO A 68 -1.90 -5.76 -3.96
CA PRO A 68 -2.51 -6.55 -5.01
C PRO A 68 -1.63 -6.57 -6.27
N SER A 69 -1.61 -7.69 -6.98
CA SER A 69 -1.02 -7.72 -8.32
C SER A 69 -1.94 -6.99 -9.31
N GLY A 70 -1.46 -6.71 -10.53
CA GLY A 70 -2.24 -6.00 -11.55
C GLY A 70 -3.65 -6.55 -11.75
N ASP A 71 -3.81 -7.86 -11.93
CA ASP A 71 -5.12 -8.48 -12.13
C ASP A 71 -6.05 -8.29 -10.92
N HIS A 72 -5.53 -8.52 -9.71
CA HIS A 72 -6.32 -8.33 -8.49
C HIS A 72 -6.66 -6.86 -8.25
N LEU A 73 -5.77 -5.93 -8.61
CA LEU A 73 -6.00 -4.50 -8.50
C LEU A 73 -7.12 -4.05 -9.45
N ILE A 74 -7.14 -4.56 -10.69
CA ILE A 74 -8.20 -4.26 -11.65
C ILE A 74 -9.55 -4.73 -11.10
N GLU A 75 -9.64 -5.93 -10.55
CA GLU A 75 -10.89 -6.42 -9.97
C GLU A 75 -11.30 -5.65 -8.71
N LEU A 76 -10.36 -5.24 -7.86
CA LEU A 76 -10.68 -4.35 -6.73
C LEU A 76 -11.20 -3.00 -7.21
N ALA A 77 -10.55 -2.36 -8.18
CA ALA A 77 -10.96 -1.06 -8.72
C ALA A 77 -12.30 -1.13 -9.48
N ARG A 78 -12.67 -2.29 -10.03
CA ARG A 78 -13.99 -2.54 -10.63
C ARG A 78 -15.13 -2.50 -9.60
N HIS A 79 -14.81 -2.82 -8.35
CA HIS A 79 -15.80 -3.01 -7.28
C HIS A 79 -15.72 -1.97 -6.15
N SER A 80 -14.66 -1.17 -6.08
CA SER A 80 -14.42 -0.17 -5.03
C SER A 80 -13.93 1.14 -5.61
N ASP A 81 -14.72 2.18 -5.41
CA ASP A 81 -14.37 3.55 -5.80
C ASP A 81 -13.19 4.05 -4.97
N ALA A 82 -13.10 3.70 -3.68
CA ALA A 82 -11.96 4.07 -2.83
C ALA A 82 -10.63 3.52 -3.38
N VAL A 83 -10.61 2.27 -3.86
CA VAL A 83 -9.42 1.68 -4.49
C VAL A 83 -9.08 2.39 -5.81
N LEU A 84 -10.08 2.69 -6.64
CA LEU A 84 -9.89 3.42 -7.90
C LEU A 84 -9.34 4.84 -7.65
N PHE A 85 -9.93 5.60 -6.73
CA PHE A 85 -9.46 6.93 -6.39
C PHE A 85 -8.05 6.92 -5.83
N MET A 86 -7.73 5.98 -4.94
CA MET A 86 -6.39 5.83 -4.41
C MET A 86 -5.37 5.49 -5.52
N LEU A 87 -5.73 4.63 -6.47
CA LEU A 87 -4.90 4.31 -7.62
C LEU A 87 -4.65 5.55 -8.51
N LEU A 88 -5.70 6.33 -8.80
CA LEU A 88 -5.59 7.55 -9.58
C LEU A 88 -4.76 8.61 -8.85
N ALA A 89 -4.92 8.76 -7.53
CA ALA A 89 -4.13 9.65 -6.71
C ALA A 89 -2.64 9.27 -6.73
N LEU A 90 -2.32 7.99 -6.59
CA LEU A 90 -0.94 7.49 -6.72
C LEU A 90 -0.37 7.71 -8.12
N ALA A 91 -1.22 7.67 -9.15
CA ALA A 91 -0.83 7.94 -10.53
C ALA A 91 -0.73 9.44 -10.85
N GLY A 92 -1.04 10.34 -9.91
CA GLY A 92 -1.10 11.78 -10.15
C GLY A 92 -2.20 12.20 -11.13
N ARG A 93 -3.30 11.43 -11.17
CA ARG A 93 -4.44 11.59 -12.09
C ARG A 93 -5.77 11.76 -11.37
N GLN A 94 -5.75 12.10 -10.08
CA GLN A 94 -6.95 12.45 -9.36
C GLN A 94 -7.58 13.70 -9.99
N VAL A 95 -8.86 13.61 -10.35
CA VAL A 95 -9.64 14.77 -10.74
C VAL A 95 -10.11 15.41 -9.45
N VAL A 96 -9.46 16.50 -9.05
CA VAL A 96 -9.99 17.40 -8.03
C VAL A 96 -10.82 18.41 -8.82
N GLU A 97 -12.15 18.32 -8.73
CA GLU A 97 -12.97 19.43 -9.22
C GLU A 97 -12.65 20.62 -8.33
N ASP A 98 -11.93 21.60 -8.87
CA ASP A 98 -11.69 22.87 -8.21
C ASP A 98 -13.04 23.58 -8.07
N GLU A 99 -13.70 23.44 -6.91
CA GLU A 99 -14.78 24.34 -6.50
C GLU A 99 -14.19 25.74 -6.26
N GLY A 100 -13.94 26.49 -7.32
CA GLY A 100 -13.47 27.87 -7.21
C GLY A 100 -13.01 28.51 -8.52
N ASP A 101 -13.97 29.00 -9.30
CA ASP A 101 -13.85 30.29 -10.03
C ASP A 101 -15.20 31.01 -9.97
#